data_AF-A0A1J4Z3S2-F1
#
_entry.id   AF-A0A1J4Z3S2-F1
#
_cell.length_a   1.000
_cell.length_b   1.000
_cell.length_c   1.000
_cell.angle_alpha   90.00
_cell.angle_beta   90.00
_cell.angle_gamma   90.00
#
_symmetry.space_group_name_H-M   'P 1'
#
loop_
_entity.id
_entity.type
_entity.pdbx_description
1 polymer ?
#
loop_
_entity_poly.entity_id
_entity_poly.type
_entity_poly.pdbx_seq_one_letter_code
_entity_poly.pdbx_strand_id
1 'polypeptide(L)'
;MRFLLQPKVLITMVLMVLMAATRMHHFGTSLHLPDASLAVFLLAGFLLASPVLFGALLIEAAALDYVAVTQMGVSDYCLTPAYGFLIPTYAVLWLAGRYAARNQQNNLRGLGVFSAISFAAVSVAFVISNGAFYLFSGRYPDLSFTQYAARIAEYYVPYLSGAVIYLLPAALLYVLFTRPGDAAKAHHAG
;
A
#
# COMPACT_ATOMS: atom_id res chain seq x y z
N MET A 1 21.42 -20.17 -4.75
CA MET A 1 21.02 -19.86 -3.36
C MET A 1 21.36 -18.43 -2.90
N ARG A 2 22.59 -17.90 -3.12
CA ARG A 2 22.98 -16.54 -2.66
C ARG A 2 22.12 -15.36 -3.18
N PHE A 3 21.49 -15.47 -4.35
CA PHE A 3 20.61 -14.44 -4.92
C PHE A 3 19.31 -14.26 -4.12
N LEU A 4 18.71 -15.36 -3.64
CA LEU A 4 17.47 -15.34 -2.83
C LEU A 4 17.69 -14.78 -1.41
N LEU A 5 18.96 -14.69 -0.98
CA LEU A 5 19.34 -14.16 0.33
C LEU A 5 19.67 -12.66 0.30
N GLN A 6 19.50 -11.98 -0.85
CA GLN A 6 19.68 -10.54 -0.92
C GLN A 6 18.51 -9.82 -0.21
N PRO A 7 18.77 -8.85 0.69
CA PRO A 7 17.72 -8.17 1.45
C PRO A 7 16.62 -7.57 0.56
N LYS A 8 17.00 -7.03 -0.60
CA LYS A 8 16.06 -6.45 -1.57
C LYS A 8 15.12 -7.50 -2.17
N VAL A 9 15.64 -8.67 -2.53
CA VAL A 9 14.84 -9.78 -3.07
C VAL A 9 13.86 -10.29 -2.00
N LEU A 10 14.32 -10.42 -0.75
CA LEU A 10 13.45 -10.81 0.36
C LEU A 10 12.33 -9.79 0.61
N ILE A 11 12.65 -8.49 0.65
CA ILE A 11 11.63 -7.43 0.81
C ILE A 11 10.63 -7.47 -0.34
N THR A 12 11.09 -7.64 -1.59
CA THR A 12 10.18 -7.81 -2.75
C THR A 12 9.23 -8.99 -2.55
N MET A 13 9.75 -10.17 -2.20
CA MET A 13 8.92 -11.35 -1.98
C MET A 13 7.91 -11.14 -0.84
N VAL A 14 8.35 -10.55 0.28
CA VAL A 14 7.47 -10.24 1.42
C VAL A 14 6.35 -9.29 1.03
N LEU A 15 6.65 -8.23 0.28
CA LEU A 15 5.65 -7.26 -0.16
C LEU A 15 4.61 -7.87 -1.11
N MET A 16 5.06 -8.68 -2.08
CA MET A 16 4.18 -9.38 -3.01
C MET A 16 3.28 -10.39 -2.28
N VAL A 17 3.87 -11.26 -1.46
CA VAL A 17 3.12 -12.25 -0.66
C VAL A 17 2.12 -11.56 0.29
N LEU A 18 2.52 -10.45 0.93
CA LEU A 18 1.63 -9.70 1.81
C LEU A 18 0.42 -9.13 1.03
N MET A 19 0.65 -8.58 -0.16
CA MET A 19 -0.44 -8.09 -1.00
C MET A 19 -1.36 -9.24 -1.45
N ALA A 20 -0.79 -10.34 -1.95
CA ALA A 20 -1.55 -11.52 -2.35
C ALA A 20 -2.42 -12.07 -1.20
N ALA A 21 -1.85 -12.18 0.00
CA ALA A 21 -2.54 -12.73 1.17
C ALA A 21 -3.69 -11.85 1.70
N THR A 22 -3.68 -10.54 1.40
CA THR A 22 -4.63 -9.58 2.00
C THR A 22 -5.60 -8.97 0.98
N ARG A 23 -5.26 -9.01 -0.31
CA ARG A 23 -6.09 -8.48 -1.40
C ARG A 23 -7.14 -9.49 -1.87
N MET A 24 -6.85 -10.78 -1.80
CA MET A 24 -7.82 -11.83 -2.12
C MET A 24 -8.91 -11.89 -1.03
N HIS A 25 -10.05 -11.24 -1.28
CA HIS A 25 -11.22 -11.36 -0.42
C HIS A 25 -11.85 -12.74 -0.56
N HIS A 26 -11.62 -13.63 0.40
CA HIS A 26 -12.42 -14.85 0.52
C HIS A 26 -13.58 -14.60 1.48
N PHE A 27 -14.83 -14.63 1.01
CA PHE A 27 -15.97 -14.80 1.92
C PHE A 27 -15.83 -16.17 2.61
N GLY A 28 -15.61 -16.21 3.93
CA GLY A 28 -15.71 -17.45 4.72
C GLY A 28 -14.57 -17.80 5.69
N THR A 29 -13.50 -17.00 5.82
CA THR A 29 -12.49 -17.22 6.87
C THR A 29 -12.59 -16.16 7.96
N SER A 30 -12.61 -16.59 9.22
CA SER A 30 -12.75 -15.76 10.44
C SER A 30 -11.60 -14.77 10.71
N LEU A 31 -10.71 -14.54 9.74
CA LEU A 31 -9.59 -13.62 9.79
C LEU A 31 -9.54 -12.77 8.50
N HIS A 32 -10.46 -11.82 8.35
CA HIS A 32 -10.41 -10.83 7.26
C HIS A 32 -9.45 -9.71 7.61
N LEU A 33 -8.21 -9.82 7.14
CA LEU A 33 -7.24 -8.74 7.25
C LEU A 33 -7.56 -7.65 6.20
N PRO A 34 -7.41 -6.35 6.53
CA PRO A 34 -7.52 -5.28 5.55
C PRO A 34 -6.53 -5.45 4.39
N ASP A 35 -6.88 -5.00 3.18
CA ASP A 35 -5.97 -5.02 2.03
C ASP A 35 -4.70 -4.19 2.31
N ALA A 36 -3.52 -4.81 2.15
CA ALA A 36 -2.23 -4.18 2.37
C ALA A 36 -1.71 -3.35 1.18
N SER A 37 -2.37 -3.36 0.02
CA SER A 37 -1.88 -2.73 -1.22
C SER A 37 -1.38 -1.30 -1.02
N LEU A 38 -2.11 -0.45 -0.30
CA LEU A 38 -1.70 0.95 -0.08
C LEU A 38 -0.34 1.05 0.62
N ALA A 39 -0.16 0.26 1.68
CA ALA A 39 1.10 0.19 2.41
C ALA A 39 2.20 -0.45 1.55
N VAL A 40 1.88 -1.49 0.79
CA VAL A 40 2.83 -2.19 -0.10
C VAL A 40 3.40 -1.24 -1.14
N PHE A 41 2.57 -0.46 -1.84
CA PHE A 41 3.06 0.49 -2.85
C PHE A 41 3.91 1.60 -2.23
N LEU A 42 3.52 2.12 -1.06
CA LEU A 42 4.30 3.12 -0.33
C LEU A 42 5.65 2.57 0.11
N LEU A 43 5.67 1.38 0.73
CA LEU A 43 6.89 0.71 1.20
C LEU A 43 7.79 0.27 0.05
N ALA A 44 7.23 -0.17 -1.08
CA ALA A 44 7.99 -0.46 -2.29
C ALA A 44 8.70 0.79 -2.82
N GLY A 45 8.04 1.95 -2.75
CA GLY A 45 8.65 3.24 -3.04
C GLY A 45 9.77 3.61 -2.07
N PHE A 46 9.53 3.43 -0.78
CA PHE A 46 10.45 3.79 0.29
C PHE A 46 11.70 2.90 0.35
N LEU A 47 11.53 1.57 0.30
CA LEU A 47 12.62 0.60 0.50
C LEU A 47 13.37 0.21 -0.78
N LEU A 48 12.68 0.21 -1.92
CA LEU A 48 13.21 -0.39 -3.16
C LEU A 48 13.31 0.61 -4.32
N ALA A 49 12.35 1.55 -4.42
CA ALA A 49 12.32 2.61 -5.44
C ALA A 49 12.46 2.13 -6.90
N SER A 50 12.15 0.86 -7.18
CA SER A 50 12.26 0.21 -8.49
C SER A 50 10.99 0.41 -9.33
N PRO A 51 11.06 1.06 -10.50
CA PRO A 51 9.91 1.19 -11.40
C PRO A 51 9.43 -0.16 -11.94
N VAL A 52 10.34 -1.13 -12.10
CA VAL A 52 9.99 -2.49 -12.55
C VAL A 52 9.11 -3.18 -11.50
N LEU A 53 9.45 -3.04 -10.22
CA LEU A 53 8.63 -3.58 -9.14
C LEU A 53 7.27 -2.87 -9.05
N PHE A 54 7.24 -1.55 -9.25
CA PHE A 54 5.97 -0.82 -9.32
C PHE A 54 5.04 -1.41 -10.40
N GLY A 55 5.56 -1.62 -11.61
CA GLY A 55 4.81 -2.29 -12.68
C GLY A 55 4.39 -3.71 -12.32
N ALA A 56 5.27 -4.49 -11.70
CA ALA A 56 4.96 -5.86 -11.26
C ALA A 56 3.84 -5.89 -10.21
N LEU A 57 3.85 -4.99 -9.23
CA LEU A 57 2.80 -4.89 -8.21
C LEU A 57 1.45 -4.47 -8.81
N LEU A 58 1.45 -3.59 -9.83
CA LEU A 58 0.21 -3.25 -10.55
C LEU A 58 -0.38 -4.47 -11.27
N ILE A 59 0.48 -5.23 -11.96
CA ILE A 59 0.06 -6.47 -12.65
C ILE A 59 -0.45 -7.49 -11.63
N GLU A 60 0.25 -7.65 -10.52
CA GLU A 60 -0.16 -8.54 -9.43
C GLU A 60 -1.53 -8.14 -8.86
N ALA A 61 -1.73 -6.84 -8.56
CA ALA A 61 -3.02 -6.35 -8.06
C ALA A 61 -4.18 -6.65 -9.03
N ALA A 62 -3.97 -6.43 -10.34
CA ALA A 62 -4.97 -6.73 -11.36
C ALA A 62 -5.21 -8.25 -11.52
N ALA A 63 -4.15 -9.06 -11.45
CA ALA A 63 -4.25 -10.52 -11.53
C ALA A 63 -5.00 -11.10 -10.33
N LEU A 64 -4.73 -10.60 -9.12
CA LEU A 64 -5.42 -11.02 -7.90
C LEU A 64 -6.90 -10.67 -7.96
N ASP A 65 -7.25 -9.46 -8.42
CA ASP A 65 -8.66 -9.06 -8.58
C ASP A 65 -9.38 -9.91 -9.63
N TYR A 66 -8.70 -10.23 -10.75
CA TYR A 66 -9.24 -11.11 -11.78
C TYR A 66 -9.51 -12.53 -11.24
N VAL A 67 -8.57 -13.11 -10.49
CA VAL A 67 -8.75 -14.42 -9.86
C VAL A 67 -9.85 -14.38 -8.81
N ALA A 68 -9.91 -13.34 -7.98
CA ALA A 68 -10.95 -13.18 -6.97
C ALA A 68 -12.37 -13.18 -7.60
N VAL A 69 -12.55 -12.44 -8.70
CA VAL A 69 -13.83 -12.37 -9.40
C VAL A 69 -14.15 -13.67 -10.14
N THR A 70 -13.20 -14.22 -10.90
CA THR A 70 -13.48 -15.36 -11.80
C THR A 70 -13.45 -16.72 -11.12
N GLN A 71 -12.65 -16.89 -10.06
CA GLN A 71 -12.42 -18.18 -9.39
C GLN A 71 -12.96 -18.23 -7.96
N MET A 72 -13.09 -17.09 -7.27
CA MET A 72 -13.51 -17.04 -5.86
C MET A 72 -14.91 -16.48 -5.64
N GLY A 73 -15.61 -16.11 -6.72
CA GLY A 73 -16.99 -15.61 -6.66
C GLY A 73 -17.14 -14.22 -6.02
N VAL A 74 -16.05 -13.44 -5.94
CA VAL A 74 -16.11 -12.05 -5.49
C VAL A 74 -16.87 -11.21 -6.52
N SER A 75 -17.71 -10.29 -6.05
CA SER A 75 -18.45 -9.40 -6.95
C SER A 75 -17.50 -8.51 -7.78
N ASP A 76 -17.82 -8.36 -9.06
CA ASP A 76 -17.17 -7.43 -9.98
C ASP A 76 -17.58 -5.96 -9.76
N TYR A 77 -18.22 -5.63 -8.63
CA TYR A 77 -18.76 -4.30 -8.33
C TYR A 77 -17.74 -3.17 -8.54
N CYS A 78 -16.48 -3.42 -8.19
CA CYS A 78 -15.39 -2.45 -8.29
C CYS A 78 -14.72 -2.42 -9.67
N LEU A 79 -14.95 -3.43 -10.53
CA LEU A 79 -14.37 -3.53 -11.87
C LEU A 79 -15.22 -2.71 -12.84
N THR A 80 -14.85 -1.44 -12.97
CA THR A 80 -15.54 -0.43 -13.81
C THR A 80 -14.49 0.38 -14.59
N PRO A 81 -14.87 1.28 -15.51
CA PRO A 81 -13.88 2.17 -16.16
C PRO A 81 -13.02 2.97 -15.17
N ALA A 82 -13.55 3.27 -13.98
CA ALA A 82 -12.79 3.91 -12.91
C ALA A 82 -11.62 3.08 -12.38
N TYR A 83 -11.58 1.76 -12.61
CA TYR A 83 -10.52 0.87 -12.13
C TYR A 83 -9.12 1.30 -12.63
N GLY A 84 -9.04 1.89 -13.82
CA GLY A 84 -7.77 2.44 -14.35
C GLY A 84 -7.15 3.53 -13.47
N PHE A 85 -7.94 4.22 -12.64
CA PHE A 85 -7.45 5.23 -11.70
C PHE A 85 -6.68 4.65 -10.52
N LEU A 86 -6.68 3.32 -10.33
CA LEU A 86 -5.76 2.68 -9.38
C LEU A 86 -4.29 2.92 -9.75
N ILE A 87 -3.97 3.09 -11.05
CA ILE A 87 -2.61 3.40 -11.49
C ILE A 87 -2.11 4.72 -10.87
N PRO A 88 -2.77 5.88 -11.06
CA PRO A 88 -2.37 7.13 -10.40
C PRO A 88 -2.50 7.08 -8.87
N THR A 89 -3.49 6.37 -8.31
CA THR A 89 -3.61 6.15 -6.86
C THR A 89 -2.34 5.51 -6.28
N TYR A 90 -1.87 4.40 -6.88
CA TYR A 90 -0.68 3.71 -6.43
C TYR A 90 0.61 4.45 -6.79
N ALA A 91 0.62 5.20 -7.89
CA ALA A 91 1.76 6.05 -8.26
C ALA A 91 2.02 7.14 -7.21
N VAL A 92 0.98 7.77 -6.67
CA VAL A 92 1.10 8.76 -5.58
C VAL A 92 1.78 8.13 -4.37
N LEU A 93 1.32 6.95 -3.93
CA LEU A 93 1.89 6.25 -2.78
C LEU A 93 3.35 5.87 -2.99
N TRP A 94 3.68 5.31 -4.15
CA TRP A 94 5.03 4.91 -4.48
C TRP A 94 5.99 6.11 -4.56
N LEU A 95 5.56 7.20 -5.22
CA LEU A 95 6.35 8.44 -5.29
C LEU A 95 6.54 9.08 -3.91
N ALA A 96 5.49 9.09 -3.08
CA ALA A 96 5.57 9.58 -1.70
C ALA A 96 6.55 8.75 -0.87
N GLY A 97 6.52 7.41 -0.99
CA GLY A 97 7.50 6.53 -0.36
C GLY A 97 8.93 6.86 -0.80
N ARG A 98 9.17 7.03 -2.10
CA ARG A 98 10.49 7.44 -2.63
C ARG A 98 10.94 8.79 -2.07
N TYR A 99 10.01 9.74 -2.00
CA TYR A 99 10.28 11.07 -1.44
C TYR A 99 10.60 11.00 0.05
N ALA A 100 9.84 10.23 0.83
CA ALA A 100 10.10 10.02 2.25
C ALA A 100 11.47 9.39 2.50
N ALA A 101 11.89 8.41 1.69
CA ALA A 101 13.20 7.77 1.80
C ALA A 101 14.37 8.77 1.61
N ARG A 102 14.23 9.74 0.70
CA ARG A 102 15.25 10.78 0.46
C ARG A 102 15.39 11.76 1.62
N ASN A 103 14.34 11.94 2.40
CA ASN A 103 14.29 12.85 3.54
C ASN A 103 14.44 12.12 4.88
N GLN A 104 14.74 10.81 4.85
CA GLN A 104 14.72 9.97 6.03
C GLN A 104 15.89 10.28 6.97
N GLN A 105 15.58 10.33 8.26
CA GLN A 105 16.55 10.48 9.35
C GLN A 105 16.32 9.36 10.37
N ASN A 106 17.40 8.82 10.94
CA ASN A 106 17.31 7.74 11.95
C ASN A 106 17.03 8.29 13.36
N ASN A 107 15.99 9.13 13.48
CA ASN A 107 15.55 9.77 14.72
C ASN A 107 14.02 9.95 14.73
N LEU A 108 13.48 10.45 15.84
CA LEU A 108 12.03 10.68 15.99
C LEU A 108 11.47 11.68 14.96
N ARG A 109 12.29 12.64 14.51
CA ARG A 109 11.90 13.60 13.47
C ARG A 109 11.68 12.91 12.13
N GLY A 110 12.57 11.99 11.74
CA GLY A 110 12.42 11.18 10.53
C GLY A 110 11.15 10.34 10.55
N LEU A 111 10.83 9.72 11.70
CA LEU A 111 9.58 8.98 11.88
C LEU A 111 8.34 9.87 11.75
N GLY A 112 8.39 11.09 12.31
CA GLY A 112 7.33 12.09 12.17
C GLY A 112 7.13 12.53 10.71
N VAL A 113 8.22 12.78 9.98
CA VAL A 113 8.19 13.14 8.56
C VAL A 113 7.62 12.00 7.70
N PHE A 114 8.08 10.77 7.92
CA PHE A 114 7.53 9.59 7.23
C PHE A 114 6.04 9.42 7.49
N SER A 115 5.61 9.56 8.75
CA SER A 115 4.20 9.49 9.14
C SER A 115 3.34 10.55 8.45
N ALA A 116 3.82 11.80 8.43
CA ALA A 116 3.12 12.91 7.80
C ALA A 116 2.98 12.74 6.27
N ILE A 117 4.08 12.34 5.60
CA ILE A 117 4.07 12.06 4.16
C ILE A 117 3.12 10.90 3.86
N SER A 118 3.17 9.83 4.66
CA SER A 118 2.32 8.65 4.46
C SER A 118 0.85 8.98 4.63
N PHE A 119 0.50 9.74 5.68
CA PHE A 119 -0.87 10.21 5.88
C PHE A 119 -1.37 11.02 4.68
N ALA A 120 -0.61 12.05 4.25
CA ALA A 120 -0.99 12.87 3.12
C ALA A 120 -1.12 12.07 1.81
N ALA A 121 -0.19 11.14 1.56
CA ALA A 121 -0.22 10.29 0.37
C ALA A 121 -1.43 9.37 0.35
N VAL A 122 -1.77 8.75 1.48
CA VAL A 122 -2.97 7.90 1.61
C VAL A 122 -4.25 8.73 1.45
N SER A 123 -4.31 9.95 1.97
CA SER A 123 -5.45 10.85 1.75
C SER A 123 -5.61 11.25 0.29
N VAL A 124 -4.53 11.58 -0.41
CA VAL A 124 -4.57 11.90 -1.85
C VAL A 124 -4.96 10.66 -2.66
N ALA A 125 -4.39 9.50 -2.33
CA ALA A 125 -4.74 8.23 -2.94
C ALA A 125 -6.24 7.92 -2.79
N PHE A 126 -6.80 8.14 -1.60
CA PHE A 126 -8.23 7.99 -1.33
C PHE A 126 -9.07 8.89 -2.23
N VAL A 127 -8.74 10.19 -2.30
CA VAL A 127 -9.49 11.14 -3.14
C VAL A 127 -9.46 10.73 -4.61
N ILE A 128 -8.31 10.26 -5.11
CA ILE A 128 -8.19 9.77 -6.48
C ILE A 128 -9.07 8.53 -6.69
N SER A 129 -8.93 7.50 -5.85
CA SER A 129 -9.64 6.24 -6.07
C SER A 129 -11.15 6.36 -5.80
N ASN A 130 -11.53 6.99 -4.68
CA ASN A 130 -12.92 7.15 -4.28
C ASN A 130 -13.64 8.15 -5.19
N GLY A 131 -13.00 9.29 -5.51
CA GLY A 131 -13.53 10.27 -6.44
C GLY A 131 -13.67 9.72 -7.85
N ALA A 132 -12.66 9.01 -8.37
CA ALA A 132 -12.77 8.39 -9.68
C ALA A 132 -13.86 7.32 -9.74
N PHE A 133 -13.99 6.50 -8.69
CA PHE A 133 -15.09 5.53 -8.61
C PHE A 133 -16.44 6.24 -8.58
N TYR A 134 -16.59 7.29 -7.79
CA TYR A 134 -17.84 8.03 -7.72
C TYR A 134 -18.23 8.64 -9.07
N LEU A 135 -17.26 9.24 -9.79
CA LEU A 135 -17.51 9.97 -11.04
C LEU A 135 -17.58 9.07 -12.28
N PHE A 136 -16.79 8.00 -12.35
CA PHE A 136 -16.55 7.24 -13.59
C PHE A 136 -16.94 5.76 -13.53
N SER A 137 -17.44 5.26 -12.39
CA SER A 137 -17.83 3.84 -12.28
C SER A 137 -19.14 3.49 -12.98
N GLY A 138 -20.01 4.48 -13.24
CA GLY A 138 -21.39 4.27 -13.69
C GLY A 138 -22.33 3.70 -12.61
N ARG A 139 -21.87 3.58 -11.35
CA ARG A 139 -22.68 3.08 -10.22
C ARG A 139 -23.55 4.15 -9.56
N TYR A 140 -23.29 5.42 -9.84
CA TYR A 140 -23.98 6.57 -9.27
C TYR A 140 -24.60 7.41 -10.41
N PRO A 141 -25.88 7.21 -10.73
CA PRO A 141 -26.54 7.95 -11.81
C PRO A 141 -26.74 9.44 -11.48
N ASP A 142 -27.01 9.74 -10.21
CA ASP A 142 -27.28 11.11 -9.74
C ASP A 142 -26.11 11.66 -8.93
N LEU A 143 -25.10 12.19 -9.62
CA LEU A 143 -23.93 12.79 -8.99
C LEU A 143 -24.32 14.02 -8.16
N SER A 144 -24.18 13.92 -6.84
CA SER A 144 -24.38 15.02 -5.90
C SER A 144 -23.23 15.17 -4.90
N PHE A 145 -23.00 16.39 -4.43
CA PHE A 145 -21.96 16.66 -3.42
C PHE A 145 -22.29 16.00 -2.07
N THR A 146 -23.58 15.98 -1.69
CA THR A 146 -24.04 15.39 -0.43
C THR A 146 -23.83 13.87 -0.41
N GLN A 147 -24.14 13.17 -1.50
CA GLN A 147 -23.86 11.74 -1.60
C GLN A 147 -22.35 11.47 -1.58
N TYR A 148 -21.54 12.28 -2.26
CA TYR A 148 -20.08 12.12 -2.20
C TYR A 148 -19.53 12.33 -0.79
N ALA A 149 -19.99 13.35 -0.06
CA ALA A 149 -19.59 13.60 1.33
C ALA A 149 -19.93 12.42 2.25
N ALA A 150 -21.09 11.78 2.06
CA ALA A 150 -21.46 10.57 2.80
C ALA A 150 -20.49 9.40 2.50
N ARG A 151 -20.05 9.25 1.25
CA ARG A 151 -19.07 8.22 0.85
C ARG A 151 -17.68 8.47 1.44
N ILE A 152 -17.26 9.73 1.54
CA ILE A 152 -16.03 10.08 2.26
C ILE A 152 -16.15 9.64 3.73
N ALA A 153 -17.26 9.98 4.40
CA ALA A 153 -17.48 9.61 5.79
C ALA A 153 -17.51 8.09 6.02
N GLU A 154 -18.07 7.33 5.06
CA GLU A 154 -18.15 5.88 5.10
C GLU A 154 -16.79 5.20 4.88
N TYR A 155 -16.02 5.64 3.88
CA TYR A 155 -14.87 4.88 3.40
C TYR A 155 -13.50 5.43 3.82
N TYR A 156 -13.40 6.69 4.24
CA TYR A 156 -12.09 7.29 4.51
C TYR A 156 -11.34 6.63 5.67
N VAL A 157 -12.03 6.40 6.79
CA VAL A 157 -11.42 5.80 7.99
C VAL A 157 -10.98 4.35 7.73
N PRO A 158 -11.83 3.45 7.16
CA PRO A 158 -11.39 2.12 6.77
C PRO A 158 -10.22 2.11 5.78
N TYR A 159 -10.21 3.03 4.81
CA TYR A 159 -9.14 3.13 3.82
C TYR A 159 -7.81 3.52 4.47
N LEU A 160 -7.84 4.54 5.34
CA LEU A 160 -6.65 4.98 6.06
C LEU A 160 -6.15 3.92 7.06
N SER A 161 -7.05 3.31 7.82
CA SER A 161 -6.69 2.28 8.81
C SER A 161 -6.09 1.04 8.15
N GLY A 162 -6.60 0.66 6.97
CA GLY A 162 -6.06 -0.42 6.15
C GLY A 162 -4.60 -0.20 5.76
N ALA A 163 -4.17 1.04 5.51
CA ALA A 163 -2.75 1.34 5.30
C ALA A 163 -1.95 1.34 6.62
N VAL A 164 -2.47 2.01 7.65
CA VAL A 164 -1.77 2.24 8.92
C VAL A 164 -1.42 0.94 9.64
N ILE A 165 -2.29 -0.06 9.62
CA ILE A 165 -2.06 -1.35 10.29
C ILE A 165 -0.79 -2.07 9.80
N TYR A 166 -0.39 -1.85 8.55
CA TYR A 166 0.84 -2.41 7.96
C TYR A 166 2.03 -1.45 8.03
N LEU A 167 1.80 -0.14 7.93
CA LEU A 167 2.87 0.86 8.02
C LEU A 167 3.48 0.95 9.42
N LEU A 168 2.68 0.79 10.48
CA LEU A 168 3.17 0.80 11.87
C LEU A 168 4.20 -0.31 12.15
N PRO A 169 3.90 -1.61 11.92
CA PRO A 169 4.89 -2.65 12.13
C PRO A 169 6.08 -2.52 11.17
N ALA A 170 5.87 -2.08 9.92
CA ALA A 170 6.98 -1.84 8.99
C ALA A 170 7.93 -0.74 9.51
N ALA A 171 7.41 0.36 10.05
CA ALA A 171 8.21 1.42 10.64
C ALA A 171 8.95 0.95 11.90
N LEU A 172 8.30 0.14 12.76
CA LEU A 172 8.95 -0.45 13.92
C LEU A 172 10.12 -1.36 13.52
N LEU A 173 9.90 -2.27 12.56
CA LEU A 173 10.95 -3.14 12.02
C LEU A 173 12.08 -2.32 11.41
N TYR A 174 11.76 -1.29 10.62
CA TYR A 174 12.75 -0.40 10.04
C TYR A 174 13.62 0.25 11.13
N VAL A 175 13.02 0.79 12.19
CA VAL A 175 13.77 1.39 13.31
C VAL A 175 14.63 0.36 14.03
N LEU A 176 14.12 -0.86 14.25
CA LEU A 176 14.88 -1.92 14.91
C LEU A 176 16.13 -2.31 14.10
N PHE A 177 16.02 -2.46 12.77
CA PHE A 177 17.13 -2.90 11.92
C PHE A 177 18.06 -1.78 11.44
N THR A 178 17.70 -0.51 11.64
CA THR A 178 18.52 0.65 11.25
C THR A 178 19.08 1.42 12.46
N ARG A 179 18.92 0.87 13.67
CA ARG A 179 19.50 1.44 14.89
C ARG A 179 21.04 1.45 14.81
N PRO A 180 21.69 2.59 15.08
CA PRO A 180 23.16 2.71 15.04
C PRO A 180 23.92 1.72 15.95
N GLY A 181 23.28 1.18 17.00
CA GLY A 181 23.92 0.31 17.99
C GLY A 181 24.30 -1.09 17.50
N ASP A 182 23.75 -1.57 16.39
CA ASP A 182 24.02 -2.92 15.88
C ASP A 182 25.29 -2.99 15.03
N ALA A 183 25.73 -1.88 14.44
CA ALA A 183 27.00 -1.80 13.70
C ALA A 183 28.23 -1.81 14.64
N ALA A 184 28.11 -1.25 15.85
CA ALA A 184 29.21 -1.22 16.82
C ALA A 184 29.52 -2.60 17.42
N LYS A 185 28.52 -3.47 17.56
CA LYS A 185 28.72 -4.84 18.08
C LYS A 185 29.38 -5.78 17.06
N ALA A 186 29.21 -5.52 15.76
CA ALA A 186 29.82 -6.33 14.70
C ALA A 186 31.34 -6.07 14.52
N HIS A 187 31.84 -4.90 14.92
CA HIS A 187 33.25 -4.53 14.76
C HIS A 187 34.13 -4.92 15.98
N HIS A 188 33.53 -5.34 17.09
CA HIS A 188 34.25 -5.78 18.30
C HIS A 188 34.26 -7.32 18.49
N ALA A 189 33.69 -8.07 17.55
CA ALA A 189 33.62 -9.54 17.59
C ALA A 189 34.45 -10.20 16.46
N GLY A 190 35.34 -9.43 15.81
CA GLY A 190 36.26 -9.90 14.76
C GLY A 190 37.71 -9.79 15.19
#